data_AF-A0A9J6F856-F1
#
_entry.id   AF-A0A9J6F856-F1
#
_cell.length_a   1.000
_cell.length_b   1.000
_cell.length_c   1.000
_cell.angle_alpha   90.00
_cell.angle_beta   90.00
_cell.angle_gamma   90.00
#
_symmetry.space_group_name_H-M   'P 1'
#
loop_
_entity.id
_entity.type
_entity.pdbx_description
1 polymer ?
#
loop_
_entity_poly.entity_id
_entity_poly.type
_entity_poly.pdbx_seq_one_letter_code
_entity_poly.pdbx_strand_id
1 'polypeptide(L)'
;MSGKLEDKFIEEYCDGFRWIHTKPECMKRRSTFTLLEYPEWKTRYKSCGDAAQSPIHVRYLDSQFRQFKPIYYTGFENLYGYFVENGAHGIYITLTAGTVSIYGGPLPVRYNLSRVILRFGRATGPGSEHRIDDEEFVAEMQLLFSSKKPTTTSCLYDNSGAAILAVLFRTPFLERSQRQGELVSLFPASVLKAEEPARAWGSQEVPGSVKGLEPLVQSTRQLRGAWGARVPVKMRLSALMAPKAQHYYAYAGSLTFPPCTSSIPTMVMAKPATIGEDQIDALRRNMFVSLNYCVYHMAGQLRPTFDAQNRDLYRSFKYFSSRSGAGAPPTAVLLTLLLLGLTFRAAAPLTETWILCRD
;
A
#
# COMPACT_ATOMS: atom_id res chain seq x y z
N MET A 1 -53.12 -16.72 -1.12
CA MET A 1 -52.22 -15.98 -0.21
C MET A 1 -50.79 -16.16 -0.70
N SER A 2 -50.44 -15.43 -1.75
CA SER A 2 -49.08 -15.35 -2.31
C SER A 2 -48.56 -13.97 -1.97
N GLY A 3 -47.64 -13.90 -1.01
CA GLY A 3 -47.04 -12.64 -0.61
C GLY A 3 -45.91 -12.92 0.37
N LYS A 4 -44.76 -12.28 0.10
CA LYS A 4 -43.56 -12.21 0.93
C LYS A 4 -42.58 -13.38 0.82
N LEU A 5 -41.82 -13.38 -0.27
CA LEU A 5 -40.44 -13.90 -0.29
C LEU A 5 -39.49 -13.07 -1.18
N GLU A 6 -40.02 -12.17 -2.03
CA GLU A 6 -39.18 -11.33 -2.92
C GLU A 6 -38.52 -10.12 -2.23
N ASP A 7 -39.09 -9.60 -1.14
CA ASP A 7 -38.53 -8.40 -0.47
C ASP A 7 -37.27 -8.66 0.36
N LYS A 8 -36.89 -9.93 0.61
CA LYS A 8 -35.65 -10.27 1.33
C LYS A 8 -34.41 -10.38 0.43
N PHE A 9 -34.60 -10.52 -0.89
CA PHE A 9 -33.47 -10.62 -1.83
C PHE A 9 -32.83 -9.26 -2.14
N ILE A 10 -33.55 -8.16 -1.92
CA ILE A 10 -33.08 -6.80 -2.27
C ILE A 10 -32.03 -6.29 -1.27
N GLU A 11 -32.08 -6.69 0.00
CA GLU A 11 -31.00 -6.41 0.97
C GLU A 11 -29.70 -7.19 0.65
N GLU A 12 -29.82 -8.33 -0.03
CA GLU A 12 -28.70 -9.21 -0.36
C GLU A 12 -27.93 -8.77 -1.61
N TYR A 13 -28.46 -7.85 -2.43
CA TYR A 13 -27.77 -7.42 -3.67
C TYR A 13 -26.56 -6.50 -3.45
N CYS A 14 -26.41 -5.93 -2.24
CA CYS A 14 -25.26 -5.09 -1.89
C CYS A 14 -24.21 -5.81 -1.02
N ASP A 15 -24.60 -6.90 -0.34
CA ASP A 15 -23.75 -7.70 0.56
C ASP A 15 -23.55 -9.15 0.08
N GLY A 16 -24.17 -9.55 -1.04
CA GLY A 16 -24.12 -10.90 -1.62
C GLY A 16 -22.84 -11.23 -2.39
N PHE A 17 -21.68 -10.76 -1.93
CA PHE A 17 -20.41 -11.15 -2.54
C PHE A 17 -19.99 -12.51 -2.03
N ARG A 18 -20.59 -13.56 -2.63
CA ARG A 18 -20.22 -14.93 -2.37
C ARG A 18 -19.16 -15.42 -3.39
N TRP A 19 -17.88 -15.14 -3.18
CA TRP A 19 -16.80 -15.79 -3.94
C TRP A 19 -15.82 -16.58 -3.08
N ILE A 20 -15.67 -17.87 -3.36
CA ILE A 20 -14.54 -18.67 -2.90
C ILE A 20 -14.21 -19.60 -4.06
N HIS A 21 -12.95 -19.60 -4.53
CA HIS A 21 -12.53 -20.49 -5.61
C HIS A 21 -12.10 -21.77 -4.99
N THR A 22 -12.77 -22.83 -5.41
CA THR A 22 -12.45 -24.19 -5.03
C THR A 22 -11.57 -24.80 -6.13
N LYS A 23 -10.52 -25.55 -5.77
CA LYS A 23 -9.87 -26.46 -6.73
C LYS A 23 -10.93 -27.45 -7.25
N PRO A 24 -10.83 -27.96 -8.49
CA PRO A 24 -11.80 -28.93 -9.03
C PRO A 24 -12.01 -30.16 -8.12
N GLU A 25 -10.98 -30.57 -7.39
CA GLU A 25 -11.02 -31.68 -6.43
C GLU A 25 -11.92 -31.42 -5.20
N CYS A 26 -12.22 -30.14 -4.88
CA CYS A 26 -13.11 -29.70 -3.80
C CYS A 26 -14.60 -29.61 -4.22
N MET A 27 -14.97 -29.87 -5.49
CA MET A 27 -16.37 -29.89 -5.97
C MET A 27 -16.84 -31.31 -6.27
N LYS A 28 -17.43 -32.00 -5.28
CA LYS A 28 -18.18 -33.22 -5.56
C LYS A 28 -19.70 -33.12 -5.48
N ARG A 29 -20.32 -32.00 -5.06
CA ARG A 29 -21.78 -31.79 -5.22
C ARG A 29 -22.17 -30.33 -5.46
N ARG A 30 -23.18 -30.16 -6.32
CA ARG A 30 -23.70 -28.98 -7.02
C ARG A 30 -24.18 -27.83 -6.12
N SER A 31 -23.62 -26.63 -6.33
CA SER A 31 -24.34 -25.36 -6.63
C SER A 31 -23.37 -24.16 -6.56
N THR A 32 -22.93 -23.73 -7.75
CA THR A 32 -22.36 -22.41 -8.14
C THR A 32 -21.77 -21.50 -7.07
N PHE A 33 -20.44 -21.52 -6.89
CA PHE A 33 -19.62 -20.33 -6.58
C PHE A 33 -18.18 -20.59 -7.09
N THR A 34 -17.81 -19.88 -8.15
CA THR A 34 -16.48 -19.87 -8.79
C THR A 34 -16.02 -18.43 -8.64
N LEU A 35 -14.77 -18.09 -8.21
CA LEU A 35 -14.33 -16.73 -8.58
C LEU A 35 -14.38 -16.71 -10.09
N LEU A 36 -14.85 -15.63 -10.65
CA LEU A 36 -14.54 -15.44 -12.03
C LEU A 36 -13.01 -15.17 -12.03
N GLU A 37 -12.20 -15.92 -12.78
CA GLU A 37 -10.85 -15.43 -13.07
C GLU A 37 -11.00 -14.04 -13.73
N TYR A 38 -9.98 -13.18 -13.69
CA TYR A 38 -10.08 -11.87 -14.35
C TYR A 38 -10.60 -11.93 -15.81
N PRO A 39 -10.24 -12.95 -16.63
CA PRO A 39 -10.88 -13.19 -17.92
C PRO A 39 -12.40 -13.38 -17.85
N GLU A 40 -12.89 -14.12 -16.86
CA GLU A 40 -14.31 -14.38 -16.65
C GLU A 40 -15.06 -13.16 -16.08
N TRP A 41 -14.37 -12.23 -15.38
CA TRP A 41 -14.96 -10.96 -14.93
C TRP A 41 -15.46 -10.16 -16.13
N LYS A 42 -14.65 -10.09 -17.20
CA LYS A 42 -15.02 -9.37 -18.44
C LYS A 42 -16.24 -9.99 -19.11
N THR A 43 -16.37 -11.31 -19.05
CA THR A 43 -17.49 -12.05 -19.63
C THR A 43 -18.80 -11.73 -18.90
N ARG A 44 -18.78 -11.69 -17.56
CA ARG A 44 -19.99 -11.44 -16.76
C ARG A 44 -20.30 -9.96 -16.54
N TYR A 45 -19.26 -9.15 -16.39
CA TYR A 45 -19.34 -7.71 -16.11
C TYR A 45 -18.56 -6.99 -17.19
N LYS A 46 -19.27 -6.54 -18.24
CA LYS A 46 -18.66 -5.90 -19.42
C LYS A 46 -17.70 -4.76 -19.05
N SER A 47 -18.06 -3.95 -18.03
CA SER A 47 -17.25 -2.86 -17.51
C SER A 47 -15.89 -3.28 -16.93
N CYS A 48 -15.72 -4.54 -16.51
CA CYS A 48 -14.39 -5.05 -16.10
C CYS A 48 -13.40 -5.17 -17.28
N GLY A 49 -13.90 -5.11 -18.52
CA GLY A 49 -13.13 -5.12 -19.75
C GLY A 49 -12.81 -3.74 -20.33
N ASP A 50 -13.28 -2.64 -19.72
CA ASP A 50 -13.01 -1.29 -20.22
C ASP A 50 -11.51 -0.94 -20.15
N ALA A 51 -11.07 0.09 -20.89
CA ALA A 51 -9.66 0.48 -20.92
C ALA A 51 -9.17 1.12 -19.60
N ALA A 52 -10.00 1.94 -18.95
CA ALA A 52 -9.62 2.76 -17.79
C ALA A 52 -9.83 2.03 -16.44
N GLN A 53 -9.19 0.86 -16.26
CA GLN A 53 -9.34 0.04 -15.07
C GLN A 53 -8.34 0.36 -13.95
N SER A 54 -8.73 0.04 -12.73
CA SER A 54 -7.90 0.04 -11.52
C SER A 54 -7.69 -1.40 -11.02
N PRO A 55 -6.63 -1.69 -10.25
CA PRO A 55 -5.59 -0.77 -9.77
C PRO A 55 -4.55 -0.43 -10.84
N ILE A 56 -3.71 0.58 -10.59
CA ILE A 56 -2.72 1.04 -11.58
C ILE A 56 -1.30 1.02 -11.03
N HIS A 57 -0.33 0.86 -11.93
CA HIS A 57 1.07 1.16 -11.66
C HIS A 57 1.28 2.67 -11.80
N VAL A 58 1.42 3.33 -10.66
CA VAL A 58 1.64 4.77 -10.59
C VAL A 58 3.13 5.03 -10.77
N ARG A 59 3.50 5.70 -11.86
CA ARG A 59 4.87 6.17 -12.06
C ARG A 59 4.92 7.67 -11.86
N TYR A 60 5.89 8.15 -11.08
CA TYR A 60 6.08 9.58 -10.82
C TYR A 60 6.25 10.35 -12.14
N LEU A 61 7.03 9.80 -13.08
CA LEU A 61 7.33 10.40 -14.38
C LEU A 61 6.11 10.49 -15.30
N ASP A 62 5.13 9.58 -15.14
CA ASP A 62 3.89 9.59 -15.91
C ASP A 62 2.85 10.56 -15.32
N SER A 63 3.14 11.14 -14.15
CA SER A 63 2.22 12.03 -13.46
C SER A 63 2.46 13.51 -13.79
N GLN A 64 1.40 14.32 -13.71
CA GLN A 64 1.42 15.77 -13.87
C GLN A 64 1.20 16.48 -12.53
N PHE A 65 2.02 17.50 -12.23
CA PHE A 65 1.86 18.24 -10.98
C PHE A 65 0.63 19.12 -11.11
N ARG A 66 -0.26 19.02 -10.12
CA ARG A 66 -1.42 19.89 -10.02
C ARG A 66 -1.60 20.36 -8.60
N GLN A 67 -1.75 21.67 -8.44
CA GLN A 67 -2.05 22.28 -7.16
C GLN A 67 -3.53 22.10 -6.85
N PHE A 68 -3.84 21.14 -5.98
CA PHE A 68 -5.18 20.92 -5.46
C PHE A 68 -5.38 21.67 -4.13
N LYS A 69 -6.64 21.91 -3.75
CA LYS A 69 -6.97 22.22 -2.34
C LYS A 69 -6.57 21.03 -1.46
N PRO A 70 -6.29 21.20 -0.16
CA PRO A 70 -6.12 20.07 0.74
C PRO A 70 -7.34 19.13 0.70
N ILE A 71 -7.12 17.83 0.90
CA ILE A 71 -8.21 16.92 1.28
C ILE A 71 -8.50 17.17 2.75
N TYR A 72 -9.76 17.46 3.05
CA TYR A 72 -10.27 17.64 4.40
C TYR A 72 -10.91 16.34 4.88
N TYR A 73 -10.52 15.93 6.09
CA TYR A 73 -10.97 14.70 6.73
C TYR A 73 -11.87 15.06 7.91
N THR A 74 -13.13 14.60 7.90
CA THR A 74 -14.08 14.80 9.00
C THR A 74 -14.36 13.48 9.68
N GLY A 75 -14.24 13.43 11.01
CA GLY A 75 -14.55 12.26 11.83
C GLY A 75 -13.46 11.19 11.92
N PHE A 76 -12.32 11.34 11.23
CA PHE A 76 -11.25 10.33 11.23
C PHE A 76 -10.58 10.15 12.60
N GLU A 77 -10.47 11.23 13.38
CA GLU A 77 -9.87 11.22 14.72
C GLU A 77 -10.83 10.75 15.82
N ASN A 78 -12.12 10.64 15.49
CA ASN A 78 -13.13 10.23 16.45
C ASN A 78 -13.01 8.73 16.71
N LEU A 79 -13.21 8.32 17.96
CA LEU A 79 -13.31 6.92 18.33
C LEU A 79 -14.72 6.43 18.02
N TYR A 80 -14.87 5.66 16.94
CA TYR A 80 -16.16 5.09 16.53
C TYR A 80 -16.22 3.57 16.70
N GLY A 81 -17.45 3.05 16.68
CA GLY A 81 -17.70 1.61 16.52
C GLY A 81 -17.69 1.21 15.05
N TYR A 82 -17.12 0.05 14.78
CA TYR A 82 -17.05 -0.57 13.45
C TYR A 82 -17.40 -2.04 13.55
N PHE A 83 -17.98 -2.61 12.50
CA PHE A 83 -17.95 -4.05 12.28
C PHE A 83 -16.75 -4.39 11.40
N VAL A 84 -15.92 -5.33 11.86
CA VAL A 84 -14.86 -5.95 11.07
C VAL A 84 -15.36 -7.30 10.61
N GLU A 85 -15.28 -7.57 9.31
CA GLU A 85 -15.84 -8.76 8.66
C GLU A 85 -14.78 -9.55 7.89
N ASN A 86 -14.88 -10.88 7.96
CA ASN A 86 -14.21 -11.77 7.02
C ASN A 86 -14.97 -11.82 5.68
N GLY A 87 -14.58 -10.95 4.74
CA GLY A 87 -15.23 -10.80 3.44
C GLY A 87 -14.79 -11.80 2.37
N ALA A 88 -14.00 -12.82 2.73
CA ALA A 88 -13.32 -13.79 1.84
C ALA A 88 -12.28 -13.22 0.85
N HIS A 89 -12.43 -11.97 0.38
CA HIS A 89 -11.54 -11.26 -0.59
C HIS A 89 -10.76 -10.09 0.01
N GLY A 90 -11.01 -9.84 1.29
CA GLY A 90 -10.49 -8.71 2.03
C GLY A 90 -11.14 -8.68 3.40
N ILE A 91 -10.53 -7.95 4.32
CA ILE A 91 -11.16 -7.60 5.58
C ILE A 91 -12.04 -6.39 5.30
N TYR A 92 -13.34 -6.49 5.56
CA TYR A 92 -14.27 -5.36 5.40
C TYR A 92 -14.48 -4.67 6.74
N ILE A 93 -14.47 -3.34 6.74
CA ILE A 93 -14.72 -2.53 7.94
C ILE A 93 -15.82 -1.54 7.62
N THR A 94 -16.92 -1.60 8.37
CA THR A 94 -18.10 -0.73 8.19
C THR A 94 -18.40 0.03 9.48
N LEU A 95 -18.67 1.33 9.34
CA LEU A 95 -18.99 2.20 10.47
C LEU A 95 -20.38 1.84 11.02
N THR A 96 -20.51 1.63 12.33
CA THR A 96 -21.81 1.26 12.93
C THR A 96 -22.72 2.46 13.12
N ALA A 97 -22.16 3.61 13.48
CA ALA A 97 -22.87 4.86 13.69
C ALA A 97 -21.92 6.07 13.58
N GLY A 98 -22.51 7.23 13.27
CA GLY A 98 -21.77 8.47 13.06
C GLY A 98 -21.45 8.72 11.59
N THR A 99 -20.65 9.76 11.33
CA THR A 99 -20.32 10.18 9.97
C THR A 99 -18.83 10.43 9.86
N VAL A 100 -18.21 9.71 8.93
CA VAL A 100 -16.84 9.96 8.47
C VAL A 100 -16.93 10.43 7.02
N SER A 101 -16.24 11.52 6.67
CA SER A 101 -16.32 12.07 5.30
C SER A 101 -15.03 12.73 4.83
N ILE A 102 -14.89 12.82 3.51
CA ILE A 102 -13.80 13.54 2.82
C ILE A 102 -14.37 14.56 1.82
N TYR A 103 -13.65 15.66 1.62
CA TYR A 103 -13.96 16.69 0.62
C TYR A 103 -12.70 17.53 0.32
N GLY A 104 -12.74 18.38 -0.72
CA GLY A 104 -11.55 19.11 -1.19
C GLY A 104 -10.69 18.25 -2.13
N GLY A 105 -9.40 18.55 -2.27
CA GLY A 105 -8.55 17.81 -3.20
C GLY A 105 -9.09 17.82 -4.64
N PRO A 106 -9.10 16.66 -5.33
CA PRO A 106 -9.72 16.51 -6.64
C PRO A 106 -11.23 16.22 -6.58
N LEU A 107 -11.85 16.21 -5.39
CA LEU A 107 -13.23 15.79 -5.20
C LEU A 107 -14.20 16.95 -5.50
N PRO A 108 -15.22 16.74 -6.36
CA PRO A 108 -16.16 17.80 -6.73
C PRO A 108 -17.15 18.13 -5.60
N VAL A 109 -17.42 17.16 -4.71
CA VAL A 109 -18.38 17.25 -3.61
C VAL A 109 -17.84 16.57 -2.35
N ARG A 110 -18.61 16.59 -1.27
CA ARG A 110 -18.35 15.80 -0.07
C ARG A 110 -18.79 14.35 -0.27
N TYR A 111 -17.97 13.42 0.20
CA TYR A 111 -18.26 11.98 0.17
C TYR A 111 -18.20 11.40 1.58
N ASN A 112 -19.16 10.56 1.94
CA ASN A 112 -19.24 9.88 3.23
C ASN A 112 -18.68 8.46 3.12
N LEU A 113 -18.00 8.00 4.16
CA LEU A 113 -17.43 6.66 4.23
C LEU A 113 -18.55 5.63 4.15
N SER A 114 -18.39 4.67 3.24
CA SER A 114 -19.29 3.54 3.11
C SER A 114 -18.64 2.27 3.68
N ARG A 115 -17.44 1.95 3.21
CA ARG A 115 -16.73 0.72 3.58
C ARG A 115 -15.23 0.93 3.45
N VAL A 116 -14.47 0.27 4.31
CA VAL A 116 -13.03 0.09 4.13
C VAL A 116 -12.78 -1.36 3.74
N ILE A 117 -11.87 -1.58 2.79
CA ILE A 117 -11.42 -2.90 2.38
C ILE A 117 -9.91 -2.95 2.58
N LEU A 118 -9.45 -3.87 3.43
CA LEU A 118 -8.02 -4.16 3.62
C LEU A 118 -7.67 -5.46 2.90
N ARG A 119 -6.73 -5.36 1.95
CA ARG A 119 -6.11 -6.50 1.25
C ARG A 119 -4.65 -6.60 1.65
N PHE A 120 -4.13 -7.82 1.65
CA PHE A 120 -2.76 -8.09 2.05
C PHE A 120 -2.19 -9.31 1.32
N GLY A 121 -0.87 -9.36 1.29
CA GLY A 121 -0.10 -10.30 0.50
C GLY A 121 0.20 -11.60 1.25
N ARG A 122 0.69 -12.57 0.49
CA ARG A 122 1.34 -13.77 1.06
C ARG A 122 2.67 -13.36 1.70
N ALA A 123 3.34 -14.30 2.37
CA ALA A 123 4.61 -14.02 3.05
C ALA A 123 5.70 -13.44 2.13
N THR A 124 5.75 -13.90 0.88
CA THR A 124 6.83 -13.59 -0.08
C THR A 124 6.34 -12.84 -1.31
N GLY A 125 5.17 -12.20 -1.26
CA GLY A 125 4.57 -11.55 -2.43
C GLY A 125 3.83 -10.27 -2.08
N PRO A 126 3.44 -9.49 -3.12
CA PRO A 126 2.77 -8.22 -2.91
C PRO A 126 1.43 -8.42 -2.22
N GLY A 127 1.03 -7.39 -1.49
CA GLY A 127 -0.27 -7.29 -0.83
C GLY A 127 -1.07 -6.05 -1.19
N SER A 128 -0.46 -5.10 -1.90
CA SER A 128 -1.18 -4.00 -2.52
C SER A 128 -1.62 -4.33 -3.94
N GLU A 129 -2.74 -3.73 -4.32
CA GLU A 129 -3.27 -3.79 -5.68
C GLU A 129 -2.55 -2.74 -6.57
N HIS A 130 -2.37 -1.53 -6.05
CA HIS A 130 -1.56 -0.48 -6.65
C HIS A 130 -0.07 -0.70 -6.40
N ARG A 131 0.73 -0.10 -7.28
CA ARG A 131 2.20 0.01 -7.16
C ARG A 131 2.59 1.47 -7.38
N ILE A 132 3.68 1.91 -6.75
CA ILE A 132 4.26 3.24 -6.98
C ILE A 132 5.73 3.04 -7.35
N ASP A 133 6.14 3.52 -8.53
CA ASP A 133 7.54 3.46 -9.00
C ASP A 133 8.19 2.08 -8.83
N ASP A 134 7.42 1.03 -9.16
CA ASP A 134 7.81 -0.40 -9.08
C ASP A 134 7.97 -0.94 -7.65
N GLU A 135 7.70 -0.14 -6.62
CA GLU A 135 7.62 -0.60 -5.23
C GLU A 135 6.37 -1.45 -5.02
N GLU A 136 6.57 -2.61 -4.41
CA GLU A 136 5.51 -3.51 -3.92
C GLU A 136 5.27 -3.28 -2.43
N PHE A 137 4.00 -3.25 -2.03
CA PHE A 137 3.60 -3.03 -0.64
C PHE A 137 2.95 -4.28 -0.06
N VAL A 138 3.09 -4.51 1.24
CA VAL A 138 2.62 -5.75 1.90
C VAL A 138 1.11 -5.78 2.14
N ALA A 139 0.44 -4.63 2.05
CA ALA A 139 -1.01 -4.49 2.12
C ALA A 139 -1.48 -3.18 1.49
N GLU A 140 -2.76 -3.14 1.13
CA GLU A 140 -3.47 -1.92 0.71
C GLU A 140 -4.83 -1.84 1.39
N MET A 141 -5.11 -0.66 1.95
CA MET A 141 -6.42 -0.32 2.48
C MET A 141 -7.10 0.67 1.54
N GLN A 142 -8.25 0.28 1.00
CA GLN A 142 -9.10 1.13 0.18
C GLN A 142 -10.28 1.61 1.03
N LEU A 143 -10.39 2.91 1.22
CA LEU A 143 -11.57 3.55 1.81
C LEU A 143 -12.50 3.95 0.67
N LEU A 144 -13.68 3.35 0.64
CA LEU A 144 -14.73 3.61 -0.35
C LEU A 144 -15.71 4.62 0.25
N PHE A 145 -15.92 5.71 -0.47
CA PHE A 145 -16.83 6.77 -0.08
C PHE A 145 -17.95 6.93 -1.11
N SER A 146 -19.09 7.45 -0.66
CA SER A 146 -20.25 7.77 -1.49
C SER A 146 -20.73 9.20 -1.24
N SER A 147 -21.03 9.93 -2.30
CA SER A 147 -21.75 11.21 -2.24
C SER A 147 -23.27 11.01 -2.16
N LYS A 148 -23.76 9.83 -2.55
CA LYS A 148 -25.16 9.42 -2.40
C LYS A 148 -25.39 8.90 -0.98
N LYS A 149 -26.55 9.23 -0.39
CA LYS A 149 -26.99 8.58 0.85
C LYS A 149 -27.23 7.09 0.56
N PRO A 150 -26.87 6.17 1.47
CA PRO A 150 -27.24 4.77 1.33
C PRO A 150 -28.77 4.70 1.27
N THR A 151 -29.31 4.25 0.14
CA THR A 151 -30.74 3.91 0.02
C THR A 151 -30.89 2.40 0.13
N THR A 152 -32.07 1.94 0.54
CA THR A 152 -32.39 0.50 0.66
C THR A 152 -32.34 -0.25 -0.68
N THR A 153 -32.30 0.45 -1.82
CA THR A 153 -32.45 -0.13 -3.16
C THR A 153 -31.32 0.16 -4.15
N SER A 154 -30.37 1.06 -3.84
CA SER A 154 -29.26 1.36 -4.76
C SER A 154 -27.95 0.75 -4.27
N CYS A 155 -27.32 -0.07 -5.11
CA CYS A 155 -25.93 -0.41 -4.92
C CYS A 155 -25.11 0.89 -4.92
N LEU A 156 -24.20 1.06 -3.95
CA LEU A 156 -23.26 2.18 -3.86
C LEU A 156 -22.53 2.52 -5.16
N TYR A 157 -22.54 1.59 -6.11
CA TYR A 157 -21.72 1.51 -7.31
C TYR A 157 -22.51 1.64 -8.62
N ASP A 158 -23.81 1.96 -8.55
CA ASP A 158 -24.65 2.25 -9.71
C ASP A 158 -24.42 3.68 -10.23
N ASN A 159 -23.29 3.88 -10.92
CA ASN A 159 -23.08 4.99 -11.86
C ASN A 159 -23.10 6.41 -11.25
N SER A 160 -21.90 6.90 -10.90
CA SER A 160 -21.57 8.24 -10.37
C SER A 160 -21.94 8.47 -8.91
N GLY A 161 -20.93 8.76 -8.09
CA GLY A 161 -21.09 9.04 -6.67
C GLY A 161 -20.08 8.34 -5.76
N ALA A 162 -19.20 7.48 -6.28
CA ALA A 162 -18.14 6.87 -5.49
C ALA A 162 -16.85 7.70 -5.52
N ALA A 163 -16.02 7.56 -4.48
CA ALA A 163 -14.62 7.99 -4.47
C ALA A 163 -13.79 6.97 -3.67
N ILE A 164 -12.52 6.78 -4.04
CA ILE A 164 -11.63 5.82 -3.39
C ILE A 164 -10.39 6.56 -2.87
N LEU A 165 -10.04 6.31 -1.61
CA LEU A 165 -8.75 6.68 -1.04
C LEU A 165 -7.97 5.39 -0.72
N ALA A 166 -6.86 5.16 -1.40
CA ALA A 166 -6.01 3.99 -1.21
C ALA A 166 -4.79 4.34 -0.37
N VAL A 167 -4.54 3.56 0.69
CA VAL A 167 -3.40 3.66 1.59
C VAL A 167 -2.58 2.39 1.47
N LEU A 168 -1.32 2.54 1.04
CA LEU A 168 -0.37 1.44 0.89
C LEU A 168 0.36 1.21 2.20
N PHE A 169 0.70 -0.03 2.53
CA PHE A 169 1.40 -0.39 3.76
C PHE A 169 2.72 -1.08 3.45
N ARG A 170 3.77 -0.63 4.11
CA ARG A 170 5.06 -1.31 4.15
C ARG A 170 5.37 -1.77 5.57
N THR A 171 6.21 -2.78 5.70
CA THR A 171 6.78 -3.11 7.01
C THR A 171 7.93 -2.17 7.31
N PRO A 172 8.22 -1.88 8.58
CA PRO A 172 9.28 -0.95 8.99
C PRO A 172 10.70 -1.41 8.62
N PHE A 173 10.88 -2.54 7.92
CA PHE A 173 12.19 -3.15 7.74
C PHE A 173 12.35 -3.95 6.43
N LEU A 174 12.68 -3.26 5.33
CA LEU A 174 13.19 -3.86 4.09
C LEU A 174 14.40 -3.07 3.54
N GLU A 175 15.40 -2.78 4.39
CA GLU A 175 16.72 -2.32 3.92
C GLU A 175 17.86 -3.33 4.22
N ARG A 176 17.59 -4.44 4.93
CA ARG A 176 18.67 -5.36 5.35
C ARG A 176 19.11 -6.42 4.34
N SER A 177 18.42 -6.67 3.24
CA SER A 177 18.82 -7.77 2.33
C SER A 177 19.45 -7.33 1.00
N GLN A 178 19.27 -6.09 0.53
CA GLN A 178 19.81 -5.67 -0.77
C GLN A 178 21.15 -4.92 -0.71
N ARG A 179 21.48 -4.19 0.37
CA ARG A 179 22.78 -3.47 0.46
C ARG A 179 23.92 -4.30 1.07
N GLN A 180 23.62 -5.41 1.74
CA GLN A 180 24.63 -6.21 2.44
C GLN A 180 25.32 -7.26 1.55
N GLY A 181 24.80 -7.48 0.32
CA GLY A 181 25.41 -8.36 -0.67
C GLY A 181 26.50 -7.70 -1.54
N GLU A 182 26.54 -6.37 -1.65
CA GLU A 182 27.47 -5.67 -2.57
C GLU A 182 28.58 -4.84 -1.91
N LEU A 183 28.53 -4.62 -0.59
CA LEU A 183 29.49 -3.72 0.10
C LEU A 183 30.35 -4.38 1.19
N VAL A 184 30.24 -5.71 1.39
CA VAL A 184 31.03 -6.44 2.39
C VAL A 184 32.37 -6.96 1.84
N SER A 185 32.66 -6.79 0.54
CA SER A 185 33.94 -7.20 -0.06
C SER A 185 35.07 -6.16 0.05
N LEU A 186 34.81 -4.96 0.58
CA LEU A 186 35.77 -3.85 0.55
C LEU A 186 36.35 -3.44 1.92
N PHE A 187 36.01 -4.13 3.01
CA PHE A 187 36.56 -3.81 4.33
C PHE A 187 37.35 -4.99 4.90
N PRO A 188 38.63 -4.79 5.29
CA PRO A 188 39.38 -5.81 6.00
C PRO A 188 38.73 -6.09 7.36
N ALA A 189 38.77 -7.36 7.77
CA ALA A 189 38.13 -7.90 8.99
C ALA A 189 38.56 -7.20 10.30
N SER A 190 39.55 -6.32 10.26
CA SER A 190 40.08 -5.56 11.39
C SER A 190 39.23 -4.34 11.81
N VAL A 191 38.20 -3.95 11.05
CA VAL A 191 37.36 -2.77 11.35
C VAL A 191 36.09 -3.12 12.16
N LEU A 192 35.76 -4.40 12.33
CA LEU A 192 34.61 -4.84 13.12
C LEU A 192 35.01 -5.12 14.58
N LYS A 193 35.31 -4.06 15.33
CA LYS A 193 35.19 -4.08 16.80
C LYS A 193 34.62 -2.75 17.28
N ALA A 194 33.31 -2.76 17.48
CA ALA A 194 32.65 -1.88 18.43
C ALA A 194 31.50 -2.69 19.04
N GLU A 195 31.82 -3.36 20.16
CA GLU A 195 30.82 -3.76 21.14
C GLU A 195 30.31 -2.49 21.82
N GLU A 196 29.00 -2.34 21.94
CA GLU A 196 28.38 -1.57 23.02
C GLU A 196 27.19 -2.34 23.59
N PRO A 197 26.90 -2.15 24.89
CA PRO A 197 26.53 -3.24 25.78
C PRO A 197 25.04 -3.58 25.75
N ALA A 198 24.75 -4.83 26.10
CA ALA A 198 23.43 -5.33 26.41
C ALA A 198 22.79 -4.50 27.54
N ARG A 199 22.00 -3.49 27.18
CA ARG A 199 21.09 -2.80 28.12
C ARG A 199 19.89 -3.69 28.38
N ALA A 200 19.56 -3.79 29.66
CA ALA A 200 18.54 -4.63 30.27
C ALA A 200 17.20 -4.65 29.51
N TRP A 201 16.62 -5.85 29.45
CA TRP A 201 15.33 -6.20 28.84
C TRP A 201 14.14 -5.59 29.63
N GLY A 202 14.05 -4.26 29.67
CA GLY A 202 12.80 -3.57 29.92
C GLY A 202 11.96 -3.62 28.64
N SER A 203 10.64 -3.84 28.78
CA SER A 203 9.65 -3.82 27.70
C SER A 203 9.85 -2.69 26.69
N GLN A 204 10.63 -2.94 25.65
CA GLN A 204 11.00 -1.98 24.63
C GLN A 204 9.99 -2.10 23.49
N GLU A 205 9.32 -0.99 23.19
CA GLU A 205 8.34 -0.89 22.09
C GLU A 205 8.94 -1.44 20.79
N VAL A 206 8.25 -2.37 20.14
CA VAL A 206 8.68 -2.93 18.84
C VAL A 206 8.68 -1.81 17.81
N PRO A 207 9.83 -1.44 17.22
CA PRO A 207 9.88 -0.37 16.24
C PRO A 207 8.99 -0.70 15.03
N GLY A 208 7.91 0.06 14.86
CA GLY A 208 7.05 0.04 13.67
C GLY A 208 5.74 -0.75 13.76
N SER A 209 5.32 -1.19 14.95
CA SER A 209 3.91 -1.52 15.19
C SER A 209 3.10 -0.22 15.23
N VAL A 210 2.17 -0.04 14.28
CA VAL A 210 1.23 1.09 14.36
C VAL A 210 0.20 0.74 15.42
N LYS A 211 0.28 1.41 16.59
CA LYS A 211 -0.65 1.24 17.72
C LYS A 211 -2.13 1.33 17.31
N GLY A 212 -2.41 2.05 16.21
CA GLY A 212 -3.74 2.19 15.63
C GLY A 212 -4.34 0.94 15.00
N LEU A 213 -3.52 0.03 14.49
CA LEU A 213 -3.98 -1.21 13.83
C LEU A 213 -4.32 -2.31 14.84
N GLU A 214 -3.90 -2.18 16.09
CA GLU A 214 -4.01 -3.25 17.09
C GLU A 214 -5.46 -3.75 17.32
N PRO A 215 -6.48 -2.88 17.45
CA PRO A 215 -7.85 -3.36 17.62
C PRO A 215 -8.35 -4.17 16.42
N LEU A 216 -7.91 -3.82 15.20
CA LEU A 216 -8.23 -4.54 13.98
C LEU A 216 -7.52 -5.90 13.95
N VAL A 217 -6.21 -5.92 14.21
CA VAL A 217 -5.40 -7.14 14.18
C VAL A 217 -5.90 -8.13 15.24
N GLN A 218 -6.22 -7.67 16.45
CA GLN A 218 -6.72 -8.53 17.52
C GLN A 218 -8.09 -9.16 17.19
N SER A 219 -9.00 -8.42 16.54
CA SER A 219 -10.33 -8.92 16.21
C SER A 219 -10.30 -10.07 15.20
N THR A 220 -9.29 -10.13 14.34
CA THR A 220 -9.16 -11.19 13.31
C THR A 220 -9.13 -12.61 13.88
N ARG A 221 -8.76 -12.81 15.16
CA ARG A 221 -8.80 -14.13 15.80
C ARG A 221 -10.21 -14.72 15.90
N GLN A 222 -11.21 -13.86 16.00
CA GLN A 222 -12.63 -14.24 16.10
C GLN A 222 -13.29 -14.40 14.72
N LEU A 223 -12.61 -13.98 13.65
CA LEU A 223 -13.12 -13.98 12.28
C LEU A 223 -12.68 -15.22 11.47
N ARG A 224 -11.85 -16.08 12.08
CA ARG A 224 -11.17 -17.19 11.39
C ARG A 224 -12.17 -18.25 10.92
N GLY A 225 -11.99 -18.73 9.69
CA GLY A 225 -12.68 -19.91 9.17
C GLY A 225 -14.14 -19.72 8.78
N ALA A 226 -14.80 -18.64 9.22
CA ALA A 226 -16.20 -18.36 8.90
C ALA A 226 -16.32 -17.12 8.02
N TRP A 227 -16.84 -17.30 6.81
CA TRP A 227 -17.24 -16.19 5.95
C TRP A 227 -18.40 -15.41 6.54
N GLY A 228 -18.31 -14.08 6.48
CA GLY A 228 -19.38 -13.20 6.94
C GLY A 228 -19.43 -13.10 8.45
N ALA A 229 -18.50 -13.77 9.16
CA ALA A 229 -18.25 -13.50 10.57
C ALA A 229 -17.93 -12.02 10.72
N ARG A 230 -18.58 -11.38 11.69
CA ARG A 230 -18.46 -9.96 12.01
C ARG A 230 -18.15 -9.79 13.49
N VAL A 231 -17.22 -8.90 13.82
CA VAL A 231 -16.83 -8.58 15.20
C VAL A 231 -16.88 -7.05 15.38
N PRO A 232 -17.56 -6.55 16.43
CA PRO A 232 -17.55 -5.12 16.73
C PRO A 232 -16.19 -4.70 17.29
N VAL A 233 -15.65 -3.59 16.79
CA VAL A 233 -14.38 -3.00 17.24
C VAL A 233 -14.53 -1.49 17.39
N LYS A 234 -13.89 -0.91 18.41
CA LYS A 234 -13.75 0.54 18.53
C LYS A 234 -12.35 0.98 18.12
N MET A 235 -12.26 1.90 17.16
CA MET A 235 -10.96 2.41 16.68
C MET A 235 -11.11 3.83 16.12
N ARG A 236 -9.98 4.51 15.91
CA ARG A 236 -9.93 5.76 15.13
C ARG A 236 -9.48 5.42 13.72
N LEU A 237 -10.18 5.91 12.70
CA LEU A 237 -9.78 5.65 11.31
C LEU A 237 -8.45 6.35 10.95
N SER A 238 -8.17 7.50 11.58
CA SER A 238 -6.86 8.15 11.49
C SER A 238 -5.72 7.27 12.00
N ALA A 239 -5.99 6.28 12.85
CA ALA A 239 -4.96 5.37 13.33
C ALA A 239 -4.63 4.25 12.31
N LEU A 240 -5.53 4.02 11.34
CA LEU A 240 -5.30 3.14 10.19
C LEU A 240 -4.58 3.86 9.04
N MET A 241 -4.49 5.19 9.10
CA MET A 241 -3.90 6.03 8.07
C MET A 241 -2.72 6.79 8.68
N ALA A 242 -1.48 6.52 8.24
CA ALA A 242 -0.32 7.31 8.70
C ALA A 242 -0.63 8.83 8.69
N PRO A 243 -0.11 9.61 9.66
CA PRO A 243 -0.69 10.89 10.03
C PRO A 243 -0.73 11.87 8.85
N LYS A 244 -1.96 12.26 8.49
CA LYS A 244 -2.34 13.27 7.50
C LYS A 244 -1.74 13.05 6.12
N ALA A 245 -2.46 12.22 5.40
CA ALA A 245 -2.43 11.96 3.97
C ALA A 245 -2.47 13.22 3.06
N GLN A 246 -1.44 14.08 3.11
CA GLN A 246 -1.43 15.34 2.32
C GLN A 246 -1.03 15.12 0.87
N HIS A 247 -0.11 14.19 0.61
CA HIS A 247 0.46 13.96 -0.71
C HIS A 247 -0.11 12.70 -1.34
N TYR A 248 -0.71 12.84 -2.51
CA TYR A 248 -1.40 11.76 -3.19
C TYR A 248 -1.25 11.91 -4.70
N TYR A 249 -1.38 10.77 -5.37
CA TYR A 249 -1.66 10.68 -6.79
C TYR A 249 -3.17 10.62 -7.00
N ALA A 250 -3.69 11.25 -8.04
CA ALA A 250 -5.11 11.28 -8.36
C ALA A 250 -5.36 10.95 -9.82
N TYR A 251 -6.32 10.06 -10.09
CA TYR A 251 -6.72 9.66 -11.43
C TYR A 251 -8.18 9.20 -11.46
N ALA A 252 -8.76 9.11 -12.65
CA ALA A 252 -10.06 8.48 -12.87
C ALA A 252 -9.89 6.97 -13.05
N GLY A 253 -10.36 6.20 -12.06
CA GLY A 253 -10.20 4.75 -11.97
C GLY A 253 -11.50 3.97 -12.04
N SER A 254 -11.44 2.72 -11.59
CA SER A 254 -12.60 1.84 -11.43
C SER A 254 -12.60 1.13 -10.06
N LEU A 255 -13.69 0.44 -9.74
CA LEU A 255 -13.65 -0.53 -8.64
C LEU A 255 -12.66 -1.64 -8.97
N THR A 256 -11.86 -2.07 -8.00
CA THR A 256 -10.94 -3.22 -8.16
C THR A 256 -11.62 -4.57 -7.99
N PHE A 257 -12.96 -4.58 -7.94
CA PHE A 257 -13.80 -5.75 -7.85
C PHE A 257 -15.06 -5.55 -8.72
N PRO A 258 -15.72 -6.62 -9.15
CA PRO A 258 -16.95 -6.51 -9.94
C PRO A 258 -18.02 -5.65 -9.24
N PRO A 259 -18.76 -4.80 -9.98
CA PRO A 259 -18.85 -4.76 -11.44
C PRO A 259 -17.76 -3.90 -12.13
N CYS A 260 -16.68 -3.50 -11.44
CA CYS A 260 -15.61 -2.69 -12.03
C CYS A 260 -16.07 -1.35 -12.64
N THR A 261 -17.09 -0.72 -12.04
CA THR A 261 -17.61 0.59 -12.46
C THR A 261 -16.47 1.60 -12.60
N SER A 262 -16.37 2.26 -13.75
CA SER A 262 -15.32 3.22 -14.09
C SER A 262 -15.65 4.66 -13.65
N SER A 263 -14.73 5.59 -13.97
CA SER A 263 -14.86 7.03 -13.71
C SER A 263 -14.96 7.37 -12.21
N ILE A 264 -14.31 6.58 -11.36
CA ILE A 264 -14.25 6.79 -9.92
C ILE A 264 -13.01 7.64 -9.58
N PRO A 265 -13.16 8.84 -9.00
CA PRO A 265 -12.04 9.61 -8.47
C PRO A 265 -11.27 8.76 -7.45
N THR A 266 -10.04 8.41 -7.81
CA THR A 266 -9.18 7.56 -7.00
C THR A 266 -7.96 8.35 -6.57
N MET A 267 -7.71 8.38 -5.27
CA MET A 267 -6.54 9.02 -4.67
C MET A 267 -5.67 7.94 -4.04
N VAL A 268 -4.44 7.79 -4.52
CA VAL A 268 -3.45 6.85 -3.96
C VAL A 268 -2.47 7.64 -3.12
N MET A 269 -2.34 7.28 -1.85
CA MET A 269 -1.44 7.95 -0.93
C MET A 269 0.01 7.76 -1.32
N ALA A 270 0.74 8.85 -1.51
CA ALA A 270 2.13 8.80 -1.97
C ALA A 270 3.09 8.30 -0.87
N LYS A 271 2.79 8.60 0.39
CA LYS A 271 3.55 8.07 1.53
C LYS A 271 2.85 6.81 2.06
N PRO A 272 3.52 5.65 2.09
CA PRO A 272 2.94 4.44 2.65
C PRO A 272 2.81 4.55 4.17
N ALA A 273 1.76 3.94 4.70
CA ALA A 273 1.63 3.63 6.11
C ALA A 273 2.56 2.47 6.49
N THR A 274 2.75 2.29 7.79
CA THR A 274 3.60 1.21 8.33
C THR A 274 2.70 0.16 8.98
N ILE A 275 3.07 -1.11 8.86
CA ILE A 275 2.43 -2.23 9.58
C ILE A 275 3.54 -3.11 10.16
N GLY A 276 3.40 -3.57 11.40
CA GLY A 276 4.38 -4.48 12.01
C GLY A 276 4.40 -5.84 11.30
N GLU A 277 5.56 -6.50 11.29
CA GLU A 277 5.70 -7.86 10.75
C GLU A 277 4.78 -8.87 11.48
N ASP A 278 4.69 -8.74 12.80
CA ASP A 278 3.79 -9.50 13.65
C ASP A 278 2.31 -9.26 13.32
N GLN A 279 1.96 -8.00 13.02
CA GLN A 279 0.61 -7.58 12.65
C GLN A 279 0.21 -8.17 11.29
N ILE A 280 1.04 -8.03 10.25
CA ILE A 280 0.76 -8.58 8.93
C ILE A 280 0.71 -10.12 8.95
N ASP A 281 1.58 -10.77 9.74
CA ASP A 281 1.56 -12.22 9.92
C ASP A 281 0.31 -12.71 10.66
N ALA A 282 -0.19 -11.93 11.63
CA ALA A 282 -1.48 -12.21 12.24
C ALA A 282 -2.61 -12.17 11.20
N LEU A 283 -2.63 -11.20 10.28
CA LEU A 283 -3.63 -11.16 9.21
C LEU A 283 -3.52 -12.41 8.32
N ARG A 284 -2.31 -12.75 7.86
CA ARG A 284 -2.03 -13.93 7.02
C ARG A 284 -2.49 -15.24 7.66
N ARG A 285 -2.27 -15.41 8.97
CA ARG A 285 -2.67 -16.60 9.73
C ARG A 285 -4.17 -16.68 10.00
N ASN A 286 -4.82 -15.54 10.25
CA ASN A 286 -6.17 -15.52 10.80
C ASN A 286 -7.23 -15.45 9.69
N MET A 287 -6.93 -14.78 8.59
CA MET A 287 -7.92 -14.50 7.57
C MET A 287 -7.97 -15.61 6.52
N PHE A 288 -8.77 -16.61 6.83
CA PHE A 288 -9.15 -17.68 5.91
C PHE A 288 -10.63 -18.02 6.08
N VAL A 289 -11.19 -18.71 5.09
CA VAL A 289 -12.52 -19.33 5.18
C VAL A 289 -12.38 -20.84 5.04
N SER A 290 -13.13 -21.60 5.84
CA SER A 290 -13.24 -23.05 5.72
C SER A 290 -14.60 -23.40 5.12
N LEU A 291 -14.61 -24.04 3.94
CA LEU A 291 -15.82 -24.57 3.31
C LEU A 291 -15.61 -26.01 2.88
N ASN A 292 -16.48 -26.92 3.30
CA ASN A 292 -16.53 -28.32 2.85
C ASN A 292 -15.14 -28.99 2.83
N TYR A 293 -14.43 -28.96 3.96
CA TYR A 293 -13.08 -29.51 4.15
C TYR A 293 -11.93 -28.76 3.45
N CYS A 294 -12.20 -27.66 2.75
CA CYS A 294 -11.19 -26.86 2.07
C CYS A 294 -10.96 -25.51 2.80
N VAL A 295 -9.69 -25.11 2.90
CA VAL A 295 -9.26 -23.86 3.57
C VAL A 295 -8.80 -22.86 2.51
N TYR A 296 -9.40 -21.67 2.53
CA TYR A 296 -9.17 -20.60 1.57
C TYR A 296 -8.54 -19.41 2.26
N HIS A 297 -7.24 -19.23 2.04
CA HIS A 297 -6.52 -18.07 2.56
C HIS A 297 -6.84 -16.82 1.72
N MET A 298 -7.07 -15.70 2.41
CA MET A 298 -7.37 -14.41 1.79
C MET A 298 -6.12 -13.72 1.22
N ALA A 299 -4.93 -14.07 1.74
CA ALA A 299 -3.66 -13.47 1.32
C ALA A 299 -3.38 -13.67 -0.18
N GLY A 300 -3.08 -12.56 -0.88
CA GLY A 300 -2.72 -12.58 -2.30
C GLY A 300 -3.89 -12.62 -3.28
N GLN A 301 -5.14 -12.48 -2.80
CA GLN A 301 -6.31 -12.30 -3.67
C GLN A 301 -6.41 -10.86 -4.17
N LEU A 302 -5.50 -10.51 -5.10
CA LEU A 302 -5.35 -9.17 -5.65
C LEU A 302 -5.77 -9.14 -7.12
N ARG A 303 -6.40 -8.04 -7.55
CA ARG A 303 -6.61 -7.80 -8.98
C ARG A 303 -5.28 -7.47 -9.67
N PRO A 304 -5.05 -7.91 -10.92
CA PRO A 304 -3.87 -7.50 -11.69
C PRO A 304 -3.75 -5.98 -11.81
N THR A 305 -2.52 -5.47 -11.69
CA THR A 305 -2.20 -4.06 -11.89
C THR A 305 -2.21 -3.70 -13.37
N PHE A 306 -2.83 -2.57 -13.72
CA PHE A 306 -2.86 -2.03 -15.08
C PHE A 306 -1.85 -0.88 -15.25
N ASP A 307 -1.38 -0.66 -16.46
CA ASP A 307 -0.68 0.59 -16.78
C ASP A 307 -1.62 1.79 -16.70
N ALA A 308 -1.05 2.99 -16.52
CA ALA A 308 -1.81 4.23 -16.58
C ALA A 308 -2.51 4.44 -17.94
N GLN A 309 -2.09 3.77 -19.03
CA GLN A 309 -2.78 3.72 -20.34
C GLN A 309 -3.21 5.10 -20.87
N ASN A 310 -2.29 6.08 -20.93
CA ASN A 310 -2.56 7.47 -21.36
C ASN A 310 -3.64 8.22 -20.55
N ARG A 311 -3.98 7.76 -19.34
CA ARG A 311 -4.87 8.51 -18.44
C ARG A 311 -4.17 9.75 -17.89
N ASP A 312 -4.97 10.76 -17.63
CA ASP A 312 -4.58 11.88 -16.79
C ASP A 312 -4.27 11.39 -15.37
N LEU A 313 -2.98 11.28 -15.07
CA LEU A 313 -2.46 10.99 -13.75
C LEU A 313 -1.91 12.28 -13.14
N TYR A 314 -2.47 12.71 -12.02
CA TYR A 314 -2.02 13.91 -11.31
C TYR A 314 -1.30 13.57 -10.02
N ARG A 315 -0.43 14.46 -9.54
CA ARG A 315 0.15 14.44 -8.18
C ARG A 315 -0.07 15.76 -7.46
N SER A 316 -0.31 15.72 -6.16
CA SER A 316 -0.53 16.91 -5.33
C SER A 316 0.75 17.55 -4.78
N PHE A 317 1.93 17.03 -5.15
CA PHE A 317 3.22 17.45 -4.61
C PHE A 317 4.28 17.61 -5.70
N LYS A 318 5.24 18.50 -5.46
CA LYS A 318 6.42 18.66 -6.33
C LYS A 318 7.49 17.65 -5.92
N TYR A 319 8.36 17.28 -6.87
CA TYR A 319 9.54 16.48 -6.56
C TYR A 319 10.37 17.18 -5.47
N PHE A 320 10.61 16.52 -4.35
CA PHE A 320 11.67 16.93 -3.45
C PHE A 320 12.99 16.43 -4.04
N SER A 321 13.61 17.25 -4.89
CA SER A 321 15.01 17.07 -5.20
C SER A 321 15.79 17.22 -3.89
N SER A 322 16.28 16.11 -3.36
CA SER A 322 17.42 16.12 -2.44
C SER A 322 18.65 16.66 -3.20
N ARG A 323 18.67 17.98 -3.46
CA ARG A 323 19.87 18.73 -3.81
C ARG A 323 19.92 19.99 -2.97
N SER A 324 20.50 19.83 -1.80
CA SER A 324 21.27 20.87 -1.14
C SER A 324 22.44 20.17 -0.45
N GLY A 325 23.58 20.09 -1.15
CA GLY A 325 24.83 19.55 -0.61
C GLY A 325 25.39 18.30 -1.29
N ALA A 326 25.55 18.31 -2.62
CA ALA A 326 26.52 17.42 -3.25
C ALA A 326 27.32 18.27 -4.23
N GLY A 327 28.58 18.52 -3.87
CA GLY A 327 29.55 19.16 -4.73
C GLY A 327 29.67 18.45 -6.07
N ALA A 328 30.20 19.17 -7.04
CA ALA A 328 30.48 18.69 -8.39
C ALA A 328 31.10 17.27 -8.39
N PRO A 329 30.82 16.45 -9.43
CA PRO A 329 31.47 15.15 -9.57
C PRO A 329 32.99 15.32 -9.59
N PRO A 330 33.78 14.39 -9.00
CA PRO A 330 35.23 14.50 -8.88
C PRO A 330 35.98 14.31 -10.22
N THR A 331 35.31 14.46 -11.36
CA THR A 331 35.95 14.42 -12.68
C THR A 331 36.71 15.71 -13.01
N ALA A 332 36.47 16.81 -12.28
CA ALA A 332 37.17 18.08 -12.49
C ALA A 332 38.42 18.28 -11.60
N VAL A 333 38.67 17.42 -10.61
CA VAL A 333 39.82 17.55 -9.69
C VAL A 333 41.02 16.68 -10.10
N LEU A 334 40.81 15.67 -10.96
CA LEU A 334 41.88 14.81 -11.46
C LEU A 334 42.72 15.42 -12.60
N LEU A 335 42.24 16.48 -13.26
CA LEU A 335 42.99 17.14 -14.35
C LEU A 335 43.94 18.25 -13.88
N THR A 336 43.82 18.74 -12.64
CA THR A 336 44.70 19.79 -12.11
C THR A 336 45.96 19.25 -11.42
N LEU A 337 45.99 17.98 -11.02
CA LEU A 337 47.19 17.34 -10.44
C LEU A 337 48.14 16.72 -11.48
N LEU A 338 47.67 16.51 -12.73
CA LEU A 338 48.51 16.04 -13.84
C LEU A 338 49.30 17.15 -14.54
N LEU A 339 49.02 18.43 -14.25
CA LEU A 339 49.76 19.58 -14.80
C LEU A 339 50.83 20.16 -13.84
N LEU A 340 50.93 19.66 -12.60
CA LEU A 340 51.96 20.07 -11.63
C LEU A 340 53.08 19.04 -11.42
N GLY A 341 53.04 17.89 -12.13
CA GLY A 341 54.02 16.81 -12.03
C GLY A 341 55.15 16.83 -13.06
N LEU A 342 55.22 17.83 -13.95
CA LEU A 342 56.22 17.91 -15.03
C LEU A 342 57.16 19.12 -14.89
N THR A 343 57.77 19.32 -13.71
CA THR A 343 58.98 20.15 -13.59
C THR A 343 59.94 19.61 -12.52
N PHE A 344 60.38 18.36 -12.66
CA PHE A 344 61.62 17.91 -12.01
C PHE A 344 62.57 17.36 -13.07
N ARG A 345 63.35 18.27 -13.66
CA ARG A 345 64.55 17.94 -14.42
C ARG A 345 65.69 17.85 -13.41
N ALA A 346 66.15 16.62 -13.13
CA ALA A 346 67.34 16.38 -12.34
C ALA A 346 68.58 16.92 -13.07
N ALA A 347 69.31 17.83 -12.43
CA ALA A 347 70.66 18.23 -12.83
C ALA A 347 71.68 17.36 -12.08
N ALA A 348 72.62 16.79 -12.83
CA ALA A 348 73.71 15.96 -12.34
C ALA A 348 74.80 16.79 -11.60
N PRO A 349 75.64 16.16 -10.76
CA PRO A 349 76.53 16.86 -9.83
C PRO A 349 77.92 17.09 -10.42
N LEU A 350 78.57 18.18 -10.02
CA LEU A 350 80.03 18.35 -10.16
C LEU A 350 80.64 18.86 -8.85
N THR A 351 81.32 17.91 -8.19
CA THR A 351 82.64 18.01 -7.55
C THR A 351 82.94 19.19 -6.62
N GLU A 352 83.07 18.90 -5.32
CA GLU A 352 83.94 19.62 -4.40
C GLU A 352 85.39 19.15 -4.55
N THR A 353 86.35 20.08 -4.49
CA THR A 353 87.73 19.79 -4.08
C THR A 353 88.35 20.97 -3.34
N TRP A 354 88.62 20.73 -2.05
CA TRP A 354 89.74 21.18 -1.18
C TRP A 354 89.95 22.70 -0.97
N ILE A 355 90.22 23.20 0.24
CA ILE A 355 91.47 23.01 0.99
C ILE A 355 91.26 23.28 2.50
N LEU A 356 91.80 22.36 3.31
CA LEU A 356 92.06 22.46 4.75
C LEU A 356 93.22 23.43 5.03
N CYS A 357 93.09 24.21 6.11
CA CYS A 357 94.21 24.81 6.83
C CYS A 357 94.63 23.90 8.01
N ARG A 358 95.94 23.58 8.08
CA ARG A 358 96.87 23.33 9.20
C ARG A 358 96.33 22.85 10.57
N ASP A 359 96.98 21.92 11.28
CA ASP A 359 98.42 21.58 11.37
C ASP A 359 98.76 20.09 11.17
#